data_AF-A0A4Q4S5I1-F1
#
_entry.id   AF-A0A4Q4S5I1-F1
#
_cell.length_a   1.000
_cell.length_b   1.000
_cell.length_c   1.000
_cell.angle_alpha   90.00
_cell.angle_beta   90.00
_cell.angle_gamma   90.00
#
_symmetry.space_group_name_H-M   'P 1'
#
loop_
_entity.id
_entity.type
_entity.pdbx_description
1 polymer ?
#
loop_
_entity_poly.entity_id
_entity_poly.type
_entity_poly.pdbx_seq_one_letter_code
_entity_poly.pdbx_strand_id
1 'polypeptide(L)'
;MHTDNQDFFEQHSHTVITNHEEVVVVAADQVSTKNTIRITEPLILHANTHYGQPIEFNINSVASSQPSVEDNVGFHVSFERTPRMPDDNKIHQLPGSLGTYDIFSAEAYADRLPAKIRNSGGVFFPMWQREAMWLNFHAKSHMCVVRVFIGHVNVVSGLTMEETCDKKLDEGEQDYIVLPDQTWLDGICIAPGIVRQFVAMPLGSGYTIEGQKTAKEKFGGLQLEVTPEVLPKQRFWSYAKQQYVSFNEEGLLFEGIIDAESDSTRGQADSLRPVVFSDDFDEDSTPEQLGCEIGDILRSYPVESSFRELFRIKHLSVPGTTVRFTASYEYDFENEASDGEETGYEANDEEEIEGAVYGEVRRSDRSNHSLVTDGGDAIAEDYMEATPRGDSDVMPNEENLEVNLDRLNIIESKDVRAMGLAAGGKLIQDIYKDDNPATIWNHAAARILHVHILDPVSCEKVTHVVPKPPATDVKGYTGAGGQFFVVEEKTDARLDKGDFDNVKSVSQMDQHIGISTEPEFDPKKPKMCVVCELRLCDCIIRPCDHQLCNVCIKRIEQNSNEDSASAHRQWRCPTCDSMVSHVAGFSAPMNLPGEEPLRVKVPVNVLKIEDGRVRFESVQKTRI
;
A
#
# COMPACT_ATOMS: atom_id res chain seq x y z
N MET A 1 50.52 20.36 33.31
CA MET A 1 50.45 20.75 31.90
C MET A 1 50.83 19.53 31.10
N HIS A 2 49.82 18.85 30.57
CA HIS A 2 49.84 17.71 29.65
C HIS A 2 48.41 17.60 29.11
N THR A 3 48.25 17.03 27.91
CA THR A 3 47.10 17.20 27.01
C THR A 3 46.79 18.68 26.73
N ASP A 4 47.32 19.18 25.62
CA ASP A 4 46.50 19.57 24.47
C ASP A 4 47.41 19.67 23.23
N ASN A 5 46.92 19.13 22.11
CA ASN A 5 47.31 19.34 20.70
C ASN A 5 46.62 18.23 19.87
N GLN A 6 45.28 18.30 19.83
CA GLN A 6 44.58 17.90 18.61
C GLN A 6 44.71 19.09 17.66
N ASP A 7 45.19 18.90 16.43
CA ASP A 7 44.74 19.72 15.30
C ASP A 7 45.19 19.11 13.94
N PHE A 8 44.30 19.22 12.96
CA PHE A 8 44.51 19.07 11.50
C PHE A 8 45.33 17.88 10.96
N PHE A 9 44.75 16.68 11.04
CA PHE A 9 44.76 15.73 9.92
C PHE A 9 43.37 15.07 9.77
N GLU A 10 42.39 15.84 9.29
CA GLU A 10 41.09 15.30 8.87
C GLU A 10 41.25 14.56 7.53
N GLN A 11 41.74 13.33 7.58
CA GLN A 11 41.74 12.41 6.43
C GLN A 11 40.29 12.03 6.09
N HIS A 12 39.68 12.81 5.18
CA HIS A 12 38.33 12.58 4.67
C HIS A 12 38.24 11.16 4.13
N SER A 13 37.26 10.38 4.62
CA SER A 13 37.23 8.93 4.45
C SER A 13 36.68 8.49 3.08
N HIS A 14 37.47 8.71 2.02
CA HIS A 14 37.11 8.37 0.64
C HIS A 14 36.75 6.88 0.51
N THR A 15 35.58 6.60 -0.08
CA THR A 15 35.10 5.24 -0.36
C THR A 15 34.70 5.08 -1.82
N VAL A 16 34.67 3.84 -2.32
CA VAL A 16 34.25 3.50 -3.68
C VAL A 16 33.27 2.34 -3.69
N ILE A 17 32.45 2.26 -4.74
CA ILE A 17 31.67 1.06 -5.06
C ILE A 17 32.23 0.45 -6.34
N THR A 18 32.76 -0.77 -6.22
CA THR A 18 33.36 -1.54 -7.33
C THR A 18 32.43 -2.62 -7.88
N ASN A 19 31.48 -3.11 -7.07
CA ASN A 19 30.43 -4.02 -7.50
C ASN A 19 29.43 -3.28 -8.40
N HIS A 20 29.17 -3.79 -9.60
CA HIS A 20 28.28 -3.19 -10.57
C HIS A 20 27.68 -4.24 -11.51
N GLU A 21 26.62 -3.87 -12.20
CA GLU A 21 26.02 -4.64 -13.29
C GLU A 21 26.11 -3.84 -14.58
N GLU A 22 26.50 -4.50 -15.66
CA GLU A 22 26.54 -3.90 -17.00
C GLU A 22 25.15 -4.00 -17.64
N VAL A 23 24.70 -2.87 -18.22
CA VAL A 23 23.38 -2.67 -18.79
C VAL A 23 23.55 -2.10 -20.19
N VAL A 24 23.11 -2.85 -21.21
CA VAL A 24 23.31 -2.49 -22.63
C VAL A 24 22.18 -1.59 -23.11
N VAL A 25 22.50 -0.50 -23.81
CA VAL A 25 21.51 0.38 -24.44
C VAL A 25 20.91 -0.31 -25.67
N VAL A 26 19.59 -0.51 -25.67
CA VAL A 26 18.83 -1.21 -26.72
C VAL A 26 17.81 -0.28 -27.41
N ALA A 27 17.36 -0.64 -28.60
CA ALA A 27 16.38 0.16 -29.35
C ALA A 27 15.02 0.23 -28.62
N ALA A 28 14.27 1.31 -28.85
CA ALA A 28 13.03 1.61 -28.11
C ALA A 28 11.90 0.58 -28.29
N ASP A 29 11.94 -0.23 -29.35
CA ASP A 29 11.01 -1.33 -29.63
C ASP A 29 11.42 -2.66 -28.94
N GLN A 30 12.61 -2.72 -28.34
CA GLN A 30 13.12 -3.89 -27.64
C GLN A 30 12.63 -3.92 -26.17
N VAL A 31 12.68 -5.11 -25.57
CA VAL A 31 12.22 -5.31 -24.18
C VAL A 31 13.31 -4.84 -23.21
N SER A 32 12.96 -3.93 -22.30
CA SER A 32 13.83 -3.56 -21.19
C SER A 32 13.93 -4.70 -20.16
N THR A 33 15.13 -4.97 -19.67
CA THR A 33 15.43 -6.02 -18.70
C THR A 33 16.56 -5.54 -17.78
N LYS A 34 16.80 -6.25 -16.67
CA LYS A 34 17.84 -5.89 -15.67
C LYS A 34 19.26 -5.65 -16.23
N ASN A 35 19.56 -6.12 -17.44
CA ASN A 35 20.84 -5.90 -18.15
C ASN A 35 20.67 -5.26 -19.55
N THR A 36 19.50 -4.75 -19.91
CA THR A 36 19.25 -4.05 -21.19
C THR A 36 18.25 -2.91 -21.01
N ILE A 37 18.65 -1.66 -21.23
CA ILE A 37 17.80 -0.48 -21.07
C ILE A 37 17.45 0.12 -22.43
N ARG A 38 16.18 0.48 -22.65
CA ARG A 38 15.77 1.18 -23.88
C ARG A 38 16.40 2.56 -23.95
N ILE A 39 16.86 2.97 -25.13
CA ILE A 39 17.48 4.27 -25.38
C ILE A 39 16.58 5.47 -24.97
N THR A 40 15.26 5.27 -24.94
CA THR A 40 14.25 6.27 -24.52
C THR A 40 13.65 6.02 -23.11
N GLU A 41 14.32 5.26 -22.24
CA GLU A 41 13.84 4.92 -20.90
C GLU A 41 14.69 5.59 -19.82
N PRO A 42 14.10 6.40 -18.90
CA PRO A 42 14.84 7.04 -17.82
C PRO A 42 15.54 6.04 -16.90
N LEU A 43 16.77 6.35 -16.48
CA LEU A 43 17.58 5.45 -15.65
C LEU A 43 16.92 5.17 -14.29
N ILE A 44 16.22 6.17 -13.73
CA ILE A 44 15.44 6.09 -12.48
C ILE A 44 14.28 5.10 -12.62
N LEU A 45 13.53 5.14 -13.73
CA LEU A 45 12.40 4.24 -13.99
C LEU A 45 12.89 2.80 -14.19
N HIS A 46 14.01 2.63 -14.89
CA HIS A 46 14.68 1.34 -15.06
C HIS A 46 15.13 0.76 -13.71
N ALA A 47 15.78 1.59 -12.88
CA ALA A 47 16.23 1.20 -11.55
C ALA A 47 15.05 0.80 -10.65
N ASN A 48 13.98 1.59 -10.63
CA ASN A 48 12.76 1.28 -9.88
C ASN A 48 12.06 0.00 -10.37
N THR A 49 12.08 -0.27 -11.69
CA THR A 49 11.44 -1.45 -12.29
C THR A 49 12.18 -2.76 -11.99
N HIS A 50 13.50 -2.72 -11.81
CA HIS A 50 14.35 -3.92 -11.69
C HIS A 50 15.03 -4.11 -10.33
N TYR A 51 15.04 -3.08 -9.46
CA TYR A 51 15.67 -3.12 -8.15
C TYR A 51 14.75 -2.62 -7.01
N GLY A 52 13.67 -1.91 -7.32
CA GLY A 52 12.64 -1.54 -6.34
C GLY A 52 11.92 -2.76 -5.76
N GLN A 53 11.42 -2.65 -4.53
CA GLN A 53 10.70 -3.75 -3.89
C GLN A 53 9.32 -3.98 -4.56
N PRO A 54 8.93 -5.23 -4.85
CA PRO A 54 7.56 -5.54 -5.22
C PRO A 54 6.57 -5.14 -4.11
N ILE A 55 5.41 -4.60 -4.49
CA ILE A 55 4.33 -4.30 -3.53
C ILE A 55 3.68 -5.60 -3.05
N GLU A 56 3.67 -5.81 -1.72
CA GLU A 56 3.04 -6.93 -1.04
C GLU A 56 2.04 -6.46 0.02
N PHE A 57 0.75 -6.72 -0.21
CA PHE A 57 -0.34 -6.31 0.69
C PHE A 57 -0.49 -7.24 1.89
N ASN A 58 -0.51 -6.67 3.09
CA ASN A 58 -0.60 -7.37 4.37
C ASN A 58 -1.74 -6.80 5.23
N ILE A 59 -2.45 -7.66 5.99
CA ILE A 59 -3.48 -7.20 6.92
C ILE A 59 -2.81 -6.75 8.22
N ASN A 60 -2.91 -5.46 8.56
CA ASN A 60 -2.52 -4.99 9.88
C ASN A 60 -3.65 -5.29 10.87
N SER A 61 -3.35 -6.14 11.85
CA SER A 61 -4.26 -6.55 12.92
C SER A 61 -3.51 -6.61 14.26
N VAL A 62 -2.72 -5.56 14.54
CA VAL A 62 -2.17 -5.37 15.90
C VAL A 62 -3.34 -5.20 16.85
N ALA A 63 -3.33 -5.88 18.00
CA ALA A 63 -4.50 -6.02 18.89
C ALA A 63 -5.02 -4.71 19.54
N SER A 64 -4.45 -3.56 19.19
CA SER A 64 -4.85 -2.21 19.61
C SER A 64 -5.14 -1.24 18.44
N SER A 65 -5.01 -1.67 17.18
CA SER A 65 -5.34 -0.88 15.99
C SER A 65 -6.70 -1.27 15.39
N GLN A 66 -7.25 -0.41 14.55
CA GLN A 66 -8.38 -0.76 13.70
C GLN A 66 -7.90 -1.66 12.55
N PRO A 67 -8.60 -2.76 12.22
CA PRO A 67 -8.25 -3.60 11.06
C PRO A 67 -8.11 -2.80 9.76
N SER A 68 -6.98 -3.00 9.09
CA SER A 68 -6.64 -2.34 7.82
C SER A 68 -5.78 -3.26 6.93
N VAL A 69 -5.56 -2.84 5.69
CA VAL A 69 -4.56 -3.44 4.80
C VAL A 69 -3.49 -2.38 4.54
N GLU A 70 -2.22 -2.77 4.65
CA GLU A 70 -1.07 -1.93 4.29
C GLU A 70 -0.15 -2.68 3.34
N ASP A 71 0.77 -1.97 2.70
CA ASP A 71 1.87 -2.57 1.96
C ASP A 71 3.24 -2.21 2.54
N ASN A 72 4.28 -2.78 1.93
CA ASN A 72 5.69 -2.58 2.27
C ASN A 72 6.28 -1.25 1.76
N VAL A 73 5.58 -0.48 0.92
CA VAL A 73 6.08 0.81 0.39
C VAL A 73 5.46 2.03 1.08
N GLY A 74 4.34 1.85 1.80
CA GLY A 74 3.81 2.83 2.75
C GLY A 74 2.34 3.21 2.55
N PHE A 75 1.62 2.58 1.62
CA PHE A 75 0.17 2.73 1.48
C PHE A 75 -0.57 1.94 2.56
N HIS A 76 -1.73 2.46 2.97
CA HIS A 76 -2.61 1.88 3.98
C HIS A 76 -4.07 2.26 3.70
N VAL A 77 -4.98 1.29 3.83
CA VAL A 77 -6.43 1.47 3.69
C VAL A 77 -7.23 0.78 4.81
N SER A 78 -8.18 1.48 5.41
CA SER A 78 -9.22 0.89 6.27
C SER A 78 -10.61 1.02 5.64
N PHE A 79 -11.45 0.01 5.88
CA PHE A 79 -12.83 -0.05 5.38
C PHE A 79 -13.77 0.38 6.51
N GLU A 80 -14.31 1.58 6.39
CA GLU A 80 -15.04 2.25 7.46
C GLU A 80 -16.56 2.07 7.30
N ARG A 81 -17.25 1.77 8.42
CA ARG A 81 -18.71 1.69 8.47
C ARG A 81 -19.29 3.09 8.61
N THR A 82 -20.46 3.33 8.06
CA THR A 82 -21.11 4.65 8.11
C THR A 82 -22.63 4.53 8.02
N PRO A 83 -23.43 5.44 8.62
CA PRO A 83 -24.86 5.48 8.37
C PRO A 83 -25.13 5.69 6.87
N ARG A 84 -26.00 4.86 6.28
CA ARG A 84 -26.48 5.08 4.91
C ARG A 84 -27.23 6.41 4.83
N MET A 85 -26.75 7.32 3.99
CA MET A 85 -27.35 8.63 3.81
C MET A 85 -28.59 8.57 2.89
N PRO A 86 -29.55 9.49 3.05
CA PRO A 86 -30.85 9.41 2.39
C PRO A 86 -30.75 9.82 0.92
N ASP A 87 -31.49 9.16 0.02
CA ASP A 87 -31.58 9.61 -1.38
C ASP A 87 -32.76 10.58 -1.61
N ASP A 88 -32.95 11.51 -0.67
CA ASP A 88 -34.05 12.49 -0.66
C ASP A 88 -33.84 13.67 -1.63
N ASN A 89 -33.14 13.39 -2.74
CA ASN A 89 -32.61 14.26 -3.78
C ASN A 89 -31.64 15.39 -3.36
N LYS A 90 -31.46 15.64 -2.04
CA LYS A 90 -30.48 16.61 -1.53
C LYS A 90 -29.05 16.07 -1.62
N ILE A 91 -28.09 16.95 -1.34
CA ILE A 91 -26.70 16.60 -1.11
C ILE A 91 -26.46 16.75 0.40
N HIS A 92 -25.78 15.78 1.01
CA HIS A 92 -25.55 15.72 2.45
C HIS A 92 -24.07 15.92 2.80
N GLN A 93 -23.81 16.31 4.05
CA GLN A 93 -22.45 16.40 4.59
C GLN A 93 -21.91 15.01 4.95
N LEU A 94 -20.58 14.86 5.04
CA LEU A 94 -19.94 13.57 5.25
C LEU A 94 -20.22 13.03 6.68
N PRO A 95 -20.86 11.86 6.82
CA PRO A 95 -21.04 11.21 8.12
C PRO A 95 -19.73 10.62 8.66
N GLY A 96 -19.47 10.77 9.97
CA GLY A 96 -18.31 10.13 10.61
C GLY A 96 -18.43 8.61 10.76
N SER A 97 -17.28 7.93 10.86
CA SER A 97 -17.20 6.47 10.99
C SER A 97 -18.00 5.89 12.18
N LEU A 98 -18.49 4.66 11.98
CA LEU A 98 -19.09 3.76 12.95
C LEU A 98 -18.14 2.60 13.35
N GLY A 99 -16.82 2.80 13.14
CA GLY A 99 -15.77 1.80 13.29
C GLY A 99 -15.55 0.98 12.01
N THR A 100 -14.48 0.19 11.96
CA THR A 100 -14.10 -0.61 10.80
C THR A 100 -14.87 -1.93 10.66
N TYR A 101 -14.93 -2.44 9.43
CA TYR A 101 -15.24 -3.84 9.15
C TYR A 101 -14.10 -4.77 9.62
N ASP A 102 -14.43 -6.03 9.89
CA ASP A 102 -13.45 -7.06 10.24
C ASP A 102 -12.90 -7.69 8.95
N ILE A 103 -11.57 -7.65 8.77
CA ILE A 103 -10.89 -8.02 7.53
C ILE A 103 -10.26 -9.42 7.65
N PHE A 104 -10.46 -10.27 6.65
CA PHE A 104 -9.96 -11.64 6.59
C PHE A 104 -9.14 -11.87 5.31
N SER A 105 -8.03 -12.60 5.39
CA SER A 105 -7.23 -12.98 4.20
C SER A 105 -7.97 -14.04 3.38
N ALA A 106 -8.10 -13.85 2.06
CA ALA A 106 -8.71 -14.84 1.18
C ALA A 106 -7.88 -16.15 1.09
N GLU A 107 -6.57 -16.07 1.31
CA GLU A 107 -5.68 -17.24 1.36
C GLU A 107 -5.90 -18.07 2.62
N ALA A 108 -5.98 -17.43 3.79
CA ALA A 108 -6.21 -18.10 5.07
C ALA A 108 -7.57 -18.84 5.18
N TYR A 109 -8.49 -18.58 4.24
CA TYR A 109 -9.79 -19.22 4.13
C TYR A 109 -10.01 -19.90 2.77
N ALA A 110 -8.94 -20.12 1.98
CA ALA A 110 -8.98 -20.59 0.59
C ALA A 110 -9.82 -21.85 0.34
N ASP A 111 -9.76 -22.84 1.24
CA ASP A 111 -10.52 -24.09 1.12
C ASP A 111 -12.03 -23.91 1.36
N ARG A 112 -12.43 -22.84 2.06
CA ARG A 112 -13.82 -22.49 2.34
C ARG A 112 -14.39 -21.44 1.38
N LEU A 113 -13.59 -20.93 0.44
CA LEU A 113 -14.00 -19.87 -0.49
C LEU A 113 -14.24 -20.40 -1.91
N PRO A 114 -15.18 -19.79 -2.68
CA PRO A 114 -15.35 -20.11 -4.09
C PRO A 114 -14.06 -19.92 -4.88
N ALA A 115 -13.83 -20.80 -5.87
CA ALA A 115 -12.60 -20.80 -6.67
C ALA A 115 -12.29 -19.44 -7.33
N LYS A 116 -13.30 -18.61 -7.64
CA LYS A 116 -13.06 -17.24 -8.12
C LYS A 116 -12.33 -16.38 -7.07
N ILE A 117 -12.81 -16.36 -5.83
CA ILE A 117 -12.21 -15.56 -4.75
C ILE A 117 -10.80 -16.08 -4.45
N ARG A 118 -10.64 -17.40 -4.32
CA ARG A 118 -9.34 -18.04 -4.10
C ARG A 118 -8.33 -17.72 -5.21
N ASN A 119 -8.73 -17.75 -6.47
CA ASN A 119 -7.83 -17.49 -7.59
C ASN A 119 -7.48 -15.99 -7.75
N SER A 120 -8.29 -15.07 -7.21
CA SER A 120 -7.98 -13.64 -7.15
C SER A 120 -7.19 -13.25 -5.89
N GLY A 121 -7.19 -14.07 -4.84
CA GLY A 121 -6.53 -13.75 -3.57
C GLY A 121 -7.06 -12.47 -2.92
N GLY A 122 -6.19 -11.75 -2.21
CA GLY A 122 -6.52 -10.51 -1.51
C GLY A 122 -7.26 -10.73 -0.19
N VAL A 123 -8.21 -9.85 0.13
CA VAL A 123 -8.93 -9.84 1.42
C VAL A 123 -10.44 -9.88 1.25
N PHE A 124 -11.18 -10.22 2.30
CA PHE A 124 -12.64 -10.15 2.30
C PHE A 124 -13.21 -9.69 3.65
N PHE A 125 -14.44 -9.14 3.63
CA PHE A 125 -15.17 -8.75 4.83
C PHE A 125 -16.71 -8.87 4.65
N PRO A 126 -17.48 -8.99 5.75
CA PRO A 126 -18.94 -9.01 5.71
C PRO A 126 -19.52 -7.60 5.55
N MET A 127 -20.51 -7.43 4.67
CA MET A 127 -21.41 -6.26 4.69
C MET A 127 -22.87 -6.70 4.64
N TRP A 128 -23.72 -6.07 5.45
CA TRP A 128 -25.16 -6.27 5.35
C TRP A 128 -25.69 -5.67 4.04
N GLN A 129 -26.81 -6.19 3.55
CA GLN A 129 -27.47 -5.59 2.39
C GLN A 129 -27.83 -4.12 2.69
N ARG A 130 -27.74 -3.23 1.70
CA ARG A 130 -28.04 -1.79 1.83
C ARG A 130 -27.22 -1.04 2.89
N GLU A 131 -26.22 -1.68 3.50
CA GLU A 131 -25.26 -1.04 4.39
C GLU A 131 -24.28 -0.16 3.61
N ALA A 132 -23.82 0.93 4.22
CA ALA A 132 -22.92 1.89 3.60
C ALA A 132 -21.49 1.78 4.15
N MET A 133 -20.53 2.16 3.31
CA MET A 133 -19.11 2.19 3.66
C MET A 133 -18.42 3.41 3.05
N TRP A 134 -17.24 3.74 3.56
CA TRP A 134 -16.26 4.59 2.89
C TRP A 134 -14.85 4.00 3.02
N LEU A 135 -13.95 4.48 2.17
CA LEU A 135 -12.53 4.09 2.15
C LEU A 135 -11.71 5.19 2.83
N ASN A 136 -10.93 4.81 3.83
CA ASN A 136 -10.01 5.69 4.55
C ASN A 136 -8.58 5.32 4.18
N PHE A 137 -7.79 6.28 3.68
CA PHE A 137 -6.46 6.07 3.12
C PHE A 137 -5.40 6.82 3.91
N HIS A 138 -4.19 6.25 3.98
CA HIS A 138 -3.03 6.86 4.57
C HIS A 138 -1.78 6.48 3.76
N ALA A 139 -0.89 7.44 3.52
CA ALA A 139 0.43 7.22 2.94
C ALA A 139 1.50 7.68 3.95
N LYS A 140 2.48 6.83 4.26
CA LYS A 140 3.40 7.06 5.39
C LYS A 140 4.55 8.02 5.08
N SER A 141 5.14 7.93 3.89
CA SER A 141 6.39 8.64 3.54
C SER A 141 6.58 8.93 2.05
N HIS A 142 5.80 8.26 1.18
CA HIS A 142 5.94 8.31 -0.27
C HIS A 142 4.57 8.54 -0.92
N MET A 143 4.54 9.26 -2.05
CA MET A 143 3.30 9.46 -2.79
C MET A 143 2.93 8.19 -3.56
N CYS A 144 1.63 8.03 -3.79
CA CYS A 144 1.11 6.96 -4.65
C CYS A 144 -0.25 7.36 -5.23
N VAL A 145 -0.59 6.82 -6.40
CA VAL A 145 -1.92 6.95 -6.99
C VAL A 145 -2.68 5.65 -6.87
N VAL A 146 -3.98 5.77 -6.57
CA VAL A 146 -4.87 4.62 -6.36
C VAL A 146 -6.03 4.71 -7.34
N ARG A 147 -6.13 3.77 -8.27
CA ARG A 147 -7.39 3.55 -9.00
C ARG A 147 -8.29 2.67 -8.16
N VAL A 148 -9.48 3.17 -7.89
CA VAL A 148 -10.52 2.46 -7.14
C VAL A 148 -11.56 1.97 -8.13
N PHE A 149 -11.72 0.65 -8.24
CA PHE A 149 -12.77 0.02 -9.06
C PHE A 149 -13.77 -0.72 -8.17
N ILE A 150 -15.04 -0.76 -8.58
CA ILE A 150 -16.10 -1.51 -7.92
C ILE A 150 -16.75 -2.46 -8.93
N GLY A 151 -16.45 -3.75 -8.80
CA GLY A 151 -16.76 -4.75 -9.82
C GLY A 151 -16.25 -4.34 -11.22
N HIS A 152 -14.96 -4.00 -11.32
CA HIS A 152 -14.32 -3.52 -12.56
C HIS A 152 -14.85 -2.19 -13.14
N VAL A 153 -15.72 -1.43 -12.47
CA VAL A 153 -16.05 -0.04 -12.88
C VAL A 153 -15.25 0.95 -12.04
N ASN A 154 -14.47 1.81 -12.69
CA ASN A 154 -13.69 2.86 -12.05
C ASN A 154 -14.62 3.89 -11.37
N VAL A 155 -14.39 4.22 -10.10
CA VAL A 155 -15.28 5.12 -9.33
C VAL A 155 -15.14 6.60 -9.67
N VAL A 156 -14.05 6.99 -10.32
CA VAL A 156 -13.72 8.37 -10.67
C VAL A 156 -14.21 8.68 -12.09
N SER A 157 -13.72 7.93 -13.09
CA SER A 157 -14.05 8.15 -14.51
C SER A 157 -15.36 7.48 -14.93
N GLY A 158 -15.82 6.46 -14.22
CA GLY A 158 -16.97 5.63 -14.61
C GLY A 158 -16.69 4.66 -15.77
N LEU A 159 -15.46 4.59 -16.29
CA LEU A 159 -15.07 3.61 -17.31
C LEU A 159 -14.92 2.22 -16.70
N THR A 160 -15.02 1.17 -17.52
CA THR A 160 -14.61 -0.18 -17.10
C THR A 160 -13.09 -0.31 -17.05
N MET A 161 -12.58 -1.24 -16.24
CA MET A 161 -11.16 -1.54 -16.12
C MET A 161 -10.54 -1.91 -17.46
N GLU A 162 -11.28 -2.64 -18.30
CA GLU A 162 -10.89 -2.94 -19.68
C GLU A 162 -10.77 -1.67 -20.55
N GLU A 163 -11.70 -0.71 -20.43
CA GLU A 163 -11.65 0.58 -21.13
C GLU A 163 -10.52 1.50 -20.60
N THR A 164 -10.16 1.42 -19.32
CA THR A 164 -8.97 2.09 -18.75
C THR A 164 -7.67 1.52 -19.33
N CYS A 165 -7.59 0.20 -19.59
CA CYS A 165 -6.39 -0.41 -20.15
C CYS A 165 -6.20 -0.14 -21.66
N ASP A 166 -7.29 -0.14 -22.44
CA ASP A 166 -7.22 0.06 -23.90
C ASP A 166 -7.07 1.53 -24.31
N LYS A 167 -7.45 2.47 -23.43
CA LYS A 167 -7.25 3.91 -23.66
C LYS A 167 -5.88 4.38 -23.15
N LYS A 168 -5.15 5.09 -24.01
CA LYS A 168 -4.42 6.25 -23.50
C LYS A 168 -5.48 7.27 -23.07
N LEU A 169 -5.49 7.65 -21.79
CA LEU A 169 -6.31 8.76 -21.31
C LEU A 169 -5.94 10.03 -22.10
N ASP A 170 -6.94 10.76 -22.59
CA ASP A 170 -6.71 12.03 -23.28
C ASP A 170 -6.14 13.08 -22.29
N GLU A 171 -5.47 14.12 -22.81
CA GLU A 171 -4.84 15.15 -21.97
C GLU A 171 -5.86 15.83 -21.03
N GLY A 172 -5.85 15.45 -19.76
CA GLY A 172 -6.76 15.93 -18.71
C GLY A 172 -7.80 14.92 -18.21
N GLU A 173 -7.89 13.69 -18.76
CA GLU A 173 -8.68 12.62 -18.15
C GLU A 173 -7.90 11.92 -17.01
N GLN A 174 -8.48 11.89 -15.80
CA GLN A 174 -7.91 11.23 -14.61
C GLN A 174 -8.90 10.21 -14.06
N ASP A 175 -8.41 9.01 -13.72
CA ASP A 175 -9.23 7.90 -13.19
C ASP A 175 -8.70 7.33 -11.87
N TYR A 176 -7.81 8.05 -11.19
CA TYR A 176 -7.21 7.70 -9.90
C TYR A 176 -7.37 8.83 -8.88
N ILE A 177 -7.06 8.53 -7.62
CA ILE A 177 -6.84 9.52 -6.56
C ILE A 177 -5.35 9.59 -6.20
N VAL A 178 -4.86 10.75 -5.80
CA VAL A 178 -3.47 10.96 -5.34
C VAL A 178 -3.41 10.91 -3.82
N LEU A 179 -2.45 10.16 -3.26
CA LEU A 179 -2.12 10.15 -1.84
C LEU A 179 -0.74 10.80 -1.62
N PRO A 180 -0.56 11.62 -0.58
CA PRO A 180 -1.43 11.77 0.59
C PRO A 180 -2.64 12.72 0.45
N ASP A 181 -2.79 13.50 -0.62
CA ASP A 181 -3.81 14.56 -0.70
C ASP A 181 -5.28 14.11 -0.55
N GLN A 182 -5.65 12.92 -1.04
CA GLN A 182 -7.01 12.38 -1.01
C GLN A 182 -7.16 11.26 0.04
N THR A 183 -7.02 11.58 1.33
CA THR A 183 -7.06 10.56 2.42
C THR A 183 -8.41 9.84 2.63
N TRP A 184 -9.48 10.12 1.86
CA TRP A 184 -10.72 9.34 1.93
C TRP A 184 -11.56 9.37 0.63
N LEU A 185 -12.44 8.37 0.49
CA LEU A 185 -13.45 8.29 -0.58
C LEU A 185 -14.75 7.60 -0.11
N ASP A 186 -15.87 8.32 -0.14
CA ASP A 186 -17.19 7.81 0.27
C ASP A 186 -17.99 7.18 -0.87
N GLY A 187 -17.67 7.45 -2.14
CA GLY A 187 -18.56 7.08 -3.25
C GLY A 187 -18.03 7.31 -4.67
N ILE A 188 -18.91 7.13 -5.66
CA ILE A 188 -18.64 7.37 -7.09
C ILE A 188 -18.82 8.84 -7.49
N CYS A 189 -17.96 9.38 -8.37
CA CYS A 189 -17.95 10.78 -8.80
C CYS A 189 -19.06 11.12 -9.83
N ILE A 190 -20.25 11.53 -9.35
CA ILE A 190 -21.40 11.82 -10.24
C ILE A 190 -21.41 13.26 -10.79
N ALA A 191 -20.76 14.20 -10.11
CA ALA A 191 -20.60 15.60 -10.53
C ALA A 191 -19.43 16.25 -9.77
N PRO A 192 -18.87 17.38 -10.23
CA PRO A 192 -17.74 18.02 -9.56
C PRO A 192 -18.13 18.43 -8.12
N GLY A 193 -17.45 17.85 -7.14
CA GLY A 193 -17.72 18.04 -5.70
C GLY A 193 -18.90 17.23 -5.14
N ILE A 194 -19.42 16.23 -5.89
CA ILE A 194 -20.57 15.41 -5.48
C ILE A 194 -20.32 13.93 -5.79
N VAL A 195 -20.28 13.10 -4.75
CA VAL A 195 -20.26 11.64 -4.88
C VAL A 195 -21.60 10.99 -4.51
N ARG A 196 -21.86 9.76 -4.96
CA ARG A 196 -22.92 8.90 -4.40
C ARG A 196 -22.30 7.80 -3.54
N GLN A 197 -22.69 7.76 -2.26
CA GLN A 197 -22.14 6.89 -1.22
C GLN A 197 -22.11 5.41 -1.64
N PHE A 198 -21.04 4.67 -1.31
CA PHE A 198 -20.98 3.23 -1.55
C PHE A 198 -21.98 2.47 -0.67
N VAL A 199 -22.88 1.68 -1.29
CA VAL A 199 -23.91 0.89 -0.60
C VAL A 199 -23.89 -0.56 -1.09
N ALA A 200 -23.75 -1.54 -0.19
CA ALA A 200 -23.69 -2.95 -0.57
C ALA A 200 -25.04 -3.49 -1.07
N MET A 201 -25.01 -4.29 -2.14
CA MET A 201 -26.16 -5.03 -2.67
C MET A 201 -25.75 -6.44 -3.12
N PRO A 202 -26.65 -7.45 -3.05
CA PRO A 202 -26.34 -8.81 -3.49
C PRO A 202 -25.95 -8.85 -4.97
N LEU A 203 -24.92 -9.62 -5.32
CA LEU A 203 -24.52 -9.82 -6.71
C LEU A 203 -25.57 -10.66 -7.46
N GLY A 204 -25.85 -10.31 -8.70
CA GLY A 204 -26.97 -10.84 -9.48
C GLY A 204 -28.33 -10.22 -9.13
N SER A 205 -28.36 -9.04 -8.49
CA SER A 205 -29.59 -8.27 -8.21
C SER A 205 -29.92 -7.20 -9.24
N GLY A 206 -28.94 -6.76 -10.04
CA GLY A 206 -29.08 -5.68 -11.01
C GLY A 206 -28.92 -4.27 -10.43
N TYR A 207 -28.62 -4.14 -9.13
CA TYR A 207 -28.44 -2.86 -8.46
C TYR A 207 -26.99 -2.36 -8.48
N THR A 208 -25.99 -3.22 -8.66
CA THR A 208 -24.58 -2.81 -8.50
C THR A 208 -24.16 -1.88 -9.63
N ILE A 209 -23.12 -1.08 -9.40
CA ILE A 209 -22.62 -0.13 -10.41
C ILE A 209 -22.03 -0.87 -11.61
N GLU A 210 -21.37 -2.02 -11.38
CA GLU A 210 -21.02 -3.02 -12.41
C GLU A 210 -22.26 -3.45 -13.22
N GLY A 211 -23.34 -3.84 -12.54
CA GLY A 211 -24.58 -4.29 -13.17
C GLY A 211 -25.24 -3.23 -14.05
N GLN A 212 -25.31 -2.00 -13.55
CA GLN A 212 -25.94 -0.88 -14.25
C GLN A 212 -25.11 -0.36 -15.43
N LYS A 213 -23.78 -0.41 -15.35
CA LYS A 213 -22.87 0.02 -16.44
C LYS A 213 -22.64 -1.06 -17.51
N THR A 214 -22.48 -2.33 -17.11
CA THR A 214 -22.01 -3.41 -18.00
C THR A 214 -23.09 -4.41 -18.43
N ALA A 215 -24.31 -4.28 -17.87
CA ALA A 215 -25.41 -5.25 -17.93
C ALA A 215 -25.04 -6.67 -17.44
N LYS A 216 -23.99 -6.81 -16.63
CA LYS A 216 -23.46 -8.05 -16.06
C LYS A 216 -23.12 -7.80 -14.60
N GLU A 217 -23.29 -8.81 -13.74
CA GLU A 217 -22.83 -8.76 -12.34
C GLU A 217 -22.00 -10.03 -12.09
N LYS A 218 -20.71 -9.95 -12.42
CA LYS A 218 -19.73 -11.03 -12.41
C LYS A 218 -18.65 -10.84 -11.35
N PHE A 219 -18.20 -9.61 -11.12
CA PHE A 219 -17.01 -9.30 -10.32
C PHE A 219 -17.38 -9.00 -8.88
N GLY A 220 -18.26 -8.02 -8.64
CA GLY A 220 -18.57 -7.56 -7.30
C GLY A 220 -17.36 -7.03 -6.54
N GLY A 221 -17.51 -6.92 -5.22
CA GLY A 221 -16.47 -6.39 -4.32
C GLY A 221 -15.95 -5.02 -4.76
N LEU A 222 -14.66 -4.80 -4.51
CA LEU A 222 -13.87 -3.69 -5.03
C LEU A 222 -12.43 -4.13 -5.32
N GLN A 223 -11.72 -3.34 -6.11
CA GLN A 223 -10.35 -3.57 -6.53
C GLN A 223 -9.57 -2.26 -6.39
N LEU A 224 -8.41 -2.29 -5.73
CA LEU A 224 -7.57 -1.11 -5.52
C LEU A 224 -6.24 -1.33 -6.24
N GLU A 225 -6.03 -0.65 -7.37
CA GLU A 225 -4.74 -0.63 -8.06
C GLU A 225 -3.89 0.48 -7.46
N VAL A 226 -2.85 0.11 -6.70
CA VAL A 226 -1.89 1.05 -6.11
C VAL A 226 -0.68 1.13 -7.02
N THR A 227 -0.36 2.35 -7.48
CA THR A 227 0.86 2.68 -8.23
C THR A 227 1.70 3.62 -7.37
N PRO A 228 2.93 3.27 -6.99
CA PRO A 228 3.78 4.12 -6.15
C PRO A 228 4.46 5.20 -7.00
N GLU A 229 5.00 6.23 -6.35
CA GLU A 229 5.96 7.12 -7.00
C GLU A 229 7.25 6.36 -7.39
N VAL A 230 7.97 6.91 -8.37
CA VAL A 230 9.31 6.51 -8.77
C VAL A 230 10.29 7.11 -7.75
N LEU A 231 11.04 6.26 -7.03
CA LEU A 231 11.94 6.70 -5.97
C LEU A 231 13.34 7.02 -6.53
N PRO A 232 13.95 8.17 -6.19
CA PRO A 232 15.33 8.46 -6.59
C PRO A 232 16.32 7.51 -5.92
N LYS A 233 17.51 7.39 -6.51
CA LYS A 233 18.70 6.71 -5.95
C LYS A 233 18.44 5.27 -5.53
N GLN A 234 17.72 4.52 -6.38
CA GLN A 234 17.68 3.04 -6.28
C GLN A 234 18.97 2.38 -6.80
N ARG A 235 19.70 3.08 -7.69
CA ARG A 235 21.01 2.71 -8.25
C ARG A 235 21.83 3.97 -8.50
N PHE A 236 23.15 3.88 -8.50
CA PHE A 236 24.01 4.87 -9.15
C PHE A 236 24.38 4.40 -10.56
N TRP A 237 24.73 5.33 -11.44
CA TRP A 237 24.98 5.06 -12.86
C TRP A 237 26.31 5.66 -13.34
N SER A 238 26.97 5.02 -14.30
CA SER A 238 28.17 5.55 -14.98
C SER A 238 28.33 4.99 -16.39
N TYR A 239 29.23 5.57 -17.19
CA TYR A 239 29.67 4.96 -18.45
C TYR A 239 30.64 3.80 -18.18
N ALA A 240 30.52 2.67 -18.90
CA ALA A 240 31.46 1.53 -18.74
C ALA A 240 32.94 1.84 -19.10
N LYS A 241 33.23 3.04 -19.64
CA LYS A 241 34.59 3.58 -19.80
C LYS A 241 35.21 4.04 -18.47
N GLN A 242 34.39 4.43 -17.49
CA GLN A 242 34.80 4.79 -16.12
C GLN A 242 34.85 3.52 -15.23
N GLN A 243 35.90 3.35 -14.42
CA GLN A 243 36.16 2.07 -13.74
C GLN A 243 35.39 1.87 -12.42
N TYR A 244 35.09 2.94 -11.68
CA TYR A 244 34.43 2.90 -10.38
C TYR A 244 33.70 4.23 -10.09
N VAL A 245 32.86 4.24 -9.05
CA VAL A 245 32.26 5.46 -8.50
C VAL A 245 32.85 5.73 -7.10
N SER A 246 33.20 6.98 -6.80
CA SER A 246 33.80 7.42 -5.53
C SER A 246 32.87 8.35 -4.74
N PHE A 247 33.07 8.37 -3.42
CA PHE A 247 32.28 9.14 -2.45
C PHE A 247 33.22 9.76 -1.40
N ASN A 248 32.94 11.01 -1.02
CA ASN A 248 33.53 11.65 0.16
C ASN A 248 32.46 11.80 1.27
N GLU A 249 32.71 12.65 2.27
CA GLU A 249 31.80 12.85 3.41
C GLU A 249 30.64 13.82 3.12
N GLU A 250 30.66 14.50 1.97
CA GLU A 250 29.59 15.43 1.53
C GLU A 250 28.74 14.88 0.36
N GLY A 251 29.27 13.98 -0.47
CA GLY A 251 28.58 13.51 -1.67
C GLY A 251 29.32 12.51 -2.55
N LEU A 252 28.90 12.46 -3.82
CA LEU A 252 29.45 11.61 -4.89
C LEU A 252 30.50 12.42 -5.66
N LEU A 253 31.62 11.78 -6.04
CA LEU A 253 32.69 12.40 -6.83
C LEU A 253 33.19 11.44 -7.91
N PHE A 254 33.22 11.89 -9.17
CA PHE A 254 33.97 11.23 -10.23
C PHE A 254 35.35 11.88 -10.39
N GLU A 255 36.39 11.17 -9.96
CA GLU A 255 37.76 11.40 -10.44
C GLU A 255 38.03 10.46 -11.62
N GLY A 256 37.99 11.01 -12.84
CA GLY A 256 38.43 10.30 -14.04
C GLY A 256 39.96 10.34 -14.18
N ILE A 257 40.57 9.21 -14.54
CA ILE A 257 41.99 9.17 -14.92
C ILE A 257 42.17 9.90 -16.27
N ILE A 258 43.21 10.70 -16.35
CA ILE A 258 43.55 11.54 -17.53
C ILE A 258 43.84 10.65 -18.75
N ASP A 259 43.29 10.99 -19.91
CA ASP A 259 43.66 10.40 -21.21
C ASP A 259 45.15 10.61 -21.48
N ALA A 260 45.93 9.53 -21.48
CA ALA A 260 47.38 9.55 -21.61
C ALA A 260 47.87 9.72 -23.07
N GLU A 261 47.24 10.59 -23.87
CA GLU A 261 47.62 10.81 -25.26
C GLU A 261 47.37 12.25 -25.76
N SER A 262 48.32 13.16 -25.51
CA SER A 262 48.52 14.33 -26.38
C SER A 262 50.00 14.71 -26.48
N ASP A 263 50.41 15.12 -27.69
CA ASP A 263 51.81 15.19 -28.13
C ASP A 263 52.65 16.29 -27.45
N SER A 264 53.95 16.03 -27.38
CA SER A 264 54.98 16.96 -26.94
C SER A 264 55.07 18.23 -27.81
N THR A 265 54.83 19.40 -27.21
CA THR A 265 55.74 20.58 -27.26
C THR A 265 55.21 21.79 -26.49
N ARG A 266 56.15 22.63 -26.03
CA ARG A 266 55.95 23.89 -25.27
C ARG A 266 55.37 23.71 -23.86
N GLY A 267 56.25 23.71 -22.87
CA GLY A 267 55.86 23.75 -21.47
C GLY A 267 55.48 25.16 -21.01
N GLN A 268 54.36 25.24 -20.30
CA GLN A 268 54.18 26.10 -19.14
C GLN A 268 53.39 25.26 -18.13
N ALA A 269 53.91 25.12 -16.90
CA ALA A 269 53.28 24.29 -15.88
C ALA A 269 52.12 25.05 -15.23
N ASP A 270 50.99 25.15 -15.94
CA ASP A 270 49.75 25.64 -15.36
C ASP A 270 49.23 24.65 -14.31
N SER A 271 48.75 25.17 -13.19
CA SER A 271 48.49 24.39 -11.99
C SER A 271 47.44 23.29 -12.24
N LEU A 272 47.76 22.05 -11.87
CA LEU A 272 46.81 20.94 -11.82
C LEU A 272 45.68 21.26 -10.84
N ARG A 273 44.59 21.83 -11.36
CA ARG A 273 43.32 21.92 -10.65
C ARG A 273 42.57 20.61 -10.89
N PRO A 274 42.08 19.92 -9.85
CA PRO A 274 41.22 18.76 -10.06
C PRO A 274 39.96 19.22 -10.81
N VAL A 275 39.78 18.70 -12.03
CA VAL A 275 38.53 18.89 -12.78
C VAL A 275 37.52 17.93 -12.17
N VAL A 276 36.76 18.43 -11.20
CA VAL A 276 35.60 17.72 -10.66
C VAL A 276 34.58 17.61 -11.79
N PHE A 277 34.47 16.42 -12.37
CA PHE A 277 33.34 16.07 -13.22
C PHE A 277 32.14 15.87 -12.30
N SER A 278 31.29 16.89 -12.20
CA SER A 278 29.97 16.80 -11.56
C SER A 278 28.97 16.08 -12.48
N ASP A 279 29.41 15.01 -13.13
CA ASP A 279 28.58 14.12 -13.92
C ASP A 279 27.95 13.08 -12.97
N ASP A 280 27.22 13.59 -11.97
CA ASP A 280 26.10 12.86 -11.39
C ASP A 280 25.20 12.50 -12.58
N PHE A 281 25.17 11.22 -12.96
CA PHE A 281 24.28 10.74 -14.02
C PHE A 281 22.84 11.08 -13.62
N ASP A 282 22.26 12.07 -14.31
CA ASP A 282 20.88 12.48 -14.12
C ASP A 282 19.96 11.28 -14.34
N GLU A 283 19.39 10.76 -13.24
CA GLU A 283 18.62 9.53 -13.30
C GLU A 283 17.25 9.75 -13.97
N ASP A 284 16.76 10.99 -14.05
CA ASP A 284 15.57 11.36 -14.82
C ASP A 284 15.82 11.38 -16.34
N SER A 285 17.08 11.46 -16.79
CA SER A 285 17.45 11.42 -18.20
C SER A 285 17.45 10.00 -18.80
N THR A 286 17.13 9.91 -20.09
CA THR A 286 17.27 8.68 -20.89
C THR A 286 18.69 8.52 -21.43
N PRO A 287 19.12 7.31 -21.85
CA PRO A 287 20.37 7.12 -22.57
C PRO A 287 20.51 8.01 -23.83
N GLU A 288 19.41 8.31 -24.54
CA GLU A 288 19.40 9.25 -25.68
C GLU A 288 19.80 10.67 -25.25
N GLN A 289 19.24 11.17 -24.14
CA GLN A 289 19.53 12.51 -23.61
C GLN A 289 20.96 12.62 -23.07
N LEU A 290 21.49 11.53 -22.52
CA LEU A 290 22.87 11.42 -22.04
C LEU A 290 23.90 11.31 -23.18
N GLY A 291 23.45 10.98 -24.41
CA GLY A 291 24.29 10.88 -25.61
C GLY A 291 24.81 9.47 -25.92
N CYS A 292 24.15 8.42 -25.42
CA CYS A 292 24.50 7.03 -25.70
C CYS A 292 23.98 6.58 -27.08
N GLU A 293 24.73 5.70 -27.77
CA GLU A 293 24.26 5.00 -28.96
C GLU A 293 23.73 3.58 -28.63
N ILE A 294 22.98 2.97 -29.55
CA ILE A 294 22.48 1.59 -29.38
C ILE A 294 23.67 0.62 -29.40
N GLY A 295 23.85 -0.12 -28.30
CA GLY A 295 24.98 -1.01 -28.07
C GLY A 295 26.02 -0.46 -27.09
N ASP A 296 25.92 0.80 -26.66
CA ASP A 296 26.72 1.30 -25.53
C ASP A 296 26.37 0.56 -24.22
N ILE A 297 27.32 0.58 -23.27
CA ILE A 297 27.20 -0.10 -21.98
C ILE A 297 27.25 0.94 -20.86
N LEU A 298 26.18 0.99 -20.07
CA LEU A 298 26.12 1.70 -18.80
C LEU A 298 26.45 0.72 -17.66
N ARG A 299 27.04 1.24 -16.58
CA ARG A 299 27.23 0.51 -15.32
C ARG A 299 26.21 0.99 -14.30
N SER A 300 25.55 0.03 -13.66
CA SER A 300 24.56 0.24 -12.62
C SER A 300 25.11 -0.29 -11.29
N TYR A 301 25.19 0.56 -10.26
CA TYR A 301 25.82 0.26 -8.97
C TYR A 301 24.77 0.20 -7.85
N PRO A 302 24.92 -0.71 -6.85
CA PRO A 302 24.11 -0.71 -5.64
C PRO A 302 24.37 0.54 -4.79
N VAL A 303 23.47 0.83 -3.85
CA VAL A 303 23.48 2.08 -3.06
C VAL A 303 23.82 1.84 -1.59
N GLU A 304 23.63 0.60 -1.13
CA GLU A 304 23.86 0.16 0.24
C GLU A 304 25.33 0.29 0.65
N SER A 305 25.57 0.84 1.83
CA SER A 305 26.92 1.08 2.38
C SER A 305 27.76 -0.20 2.55
N SER A 306 27.14 -1.38 2.57
CA SER A 306 27.80 -2.69 2.55
C SER A 306 28.63 -2.96 1.29
N PHE A 307 28.36 -2.27 0.17
CA PHE A 307 29.14 -2.36 -1.06
C PHE A 307 30.24 -1.31 -1.19
N ARG A 308 30.37 -0.40 -0.21
CA ARG A 308 31.43 0.61 -0.18
C ARG A 308 32.70 0.01 0.43
N GLU A 309 33.81 0.02 -0.32
CA GLU A 309 35.14 -0.23 0.25
C GLU A 309 35.94 1.08 0.34
N LEU A 310 36.86 1.16 1.32
CA LEU A 310 37.82 2.27 1.42
C LEU A 310 38.59 2.43 0.11
N PHE A 311 38.78 3.68 -0.34
CA PHE A 311 39.62 3.99 -1.49
C PHE A 311 41.04 3.49 -1.25
N ARG A 312 41.66 2.91 -2.28
CA ARG A 312 43.01 2.32 -2.22
C ARG A 312 43.71 2.55 -3.55
N ILE A 313 45.05 2.60 -3.51
CA ILE A 313 45.92 2.70 -4.69
C ILE A 313 45.57 1.69 -5.80
N LYS A 314 45.07 0.48 -5.45
CA LYS A 314 44.60 -0.53 -6.41
C LYS A 314 43.52 -0.03 -7.39
N HIS A 315 42.76 1.02 -7.01
CA HIS A 315 41.68 1.59 -7.82
C HIS A 315 42.24 2.55 -8.89
N LEU A 316 43.34 3.26 -8.60
CA LEU A 316 44.04 4.15 -9.54
C LEU A 316 44.82 3.40 -10.64
N SER A 317 44.89 2.07 -10.58
CA SER A 317 45.73 1.25 -11.45
C SER A 317 44.92 0.24 -12.28
N VAL A 318 44.97 0.38 -13.59
CA VAL A 318 44.56 -0.71 -14.51
C VAL A 318 45.57 -1.87 -14.34
N PRO A 319 45.15 -3.15 -14.34
CA PRO A 319 46.08 -4.26 -14.21
C PRO A 319 47.17 -4.27 -15.30
N GLY A 320 48.41 -4.02 -14.90
CA GLY A 320 49.57 -3.89 -15.78
C GLY A 320 50.15 -2.48 -15.92
N THR A 321 49.50 -1.45 -15.37
CA THR A 321 50.01 -0.07 -15.36
C THR A 321 50.94 0.20 -14.17
N THR A 322 52.07 0.87 -14.40
CA THR A 322 52.93 1.43 -13.33
C THR A 322 52.38 2.78 -12.88
N VAL A 323 52.22 2.99 -11.57
CA VAL A 323 51.82 4.27 -10.99
C VAL A 323 52.97 4.81 -10.13
N ARG A 324 53.40 6.05 -10.38
CA ARG A 324 54.37 6.76 -9.53
C ARG A 324 53.63 7.55 -8.46
N PHE A 325 54.24 7.65 -7.28
CA PHE A 325 53.76 8.47 -6.17
C PHE A 325 54.93 9.29 -5.63
N THR A 326 54.68 10.57 -5.35
CA THR A 326 55.62 11.47 -4.68
C THR A 326 55.12 11.69 -3.25
N ALA A 327 55.95 11.38 -2.25
CA ALA A 327 55.62 11.56 -0.84
C ALA A 327 56.42 12.74 -0.27
N SER A 328 55.75 13.85 0.02
CA SER A 328 56.34 15.02 0.68
C SER A 328 56.26 14.86 2.21
N TYR A 329 57.41 14.86 2.88
CA TYR A 329 57.51 14.85 4.34
C TYR A 329 57.89 16.24 4.86
N GLU A 330 57.04 16.85 5.67
CA GLU A 330 57.33 18.11 6.35
C GLU A 330 57.95 17.82 7.73
N TYR A 331 59.15 18.32 7.98
CA TYR A 331 59.92 18.06 9.21
C TYR A 331 59.84 19.26 10.17
N ASP A 332 58.96 19.17 11.16
CA ASP A 332 58.91 20.13 12.28
C ASP A 332 60.17 20.04 13.14
N PHE A 333 61.10 20.98 12.94
CA PHE A 333 62.23 21.19 13.83
C PHE A 333 61.85 22.17 14.96
N GLU A 334 61.43 21.62 16.11
CA GLU A 334 61.36 22.36 17.38
C GLU A 334 62.78 22.78 17.85
N ASN A 335 63.28 23.90 17.31
CA ASN A 335 64.55 24.50 17.75
C ASN A 335 64.38 25.22 19.10
N GLU A 336 64.73 24.55 20.20
CA GLU A 336 65.06 25.26 21.45
C GLU A 336 66.21 26.23 21.20
N ALA A 337 66.01 27.52 21.50
CA ALA A 337 66.95 28.57 21.14
C ALA A 337 68.19 28.60 22.06
N SER A 338 69.37 28.34 21.50
CA SER A 338 70.65 28.73 22.10
C SER A 338 71.68 29.20 21.05
N ASP A 339 72.00 30.50 21.10
CA ASP A 339 73.13 31.23 20.53
C ASP A 339 74.00 30.58 19.42
N GLY A 340 73.84 31.07 18.18
CA GLY A 340 74.99 31.42 17.34
C GLY A 340 75.11 30.82 15.93
N GLU A 341 75.58 31.67 15.00
CA GLU A 341 76.11 31.40 13.65
C GLU A 341 75.14 30.84 12.58
N GLU A 342 74.90 31.65 11.55
CA GLU A 342 74.20 31.25 10.31
C GLU A 342 75.04 30.22 9.53
N THR A 343 74.49 29.03 9.28
CA THR A 343 74.91 28.21 8.13
C THR A 343 73.68 27.68 7.40
N GLY A 344 73.45 28.19 6.19
CA GLY A 344 72.36 27.74 5.33
C GLY A 344 72.75 26.48 4.56
N TYR A 345 71.90 25.45 4.64
CA TYR A 345 71.94 24.28 3.77
C TYR A 345 70.52 23.98 3.29
N GLU A 346 70.30 24.07 1.97
CA GLU A 346 69.10 23.54 1.33
C GLU A 346 69.22 22.01 1.22
N ALA A 347 68.17 21.28 1.59
CA ALA A 347 68.10 19.82 1.47
C ALA A 347 66.81 19.44 0.73
N ASN A 348 66.86 19.50 -0.60
CA ASN A 348 65.79 19.04 -1.48
C ASN A 348 66.04 17.57 -1.87
N ASP A 349 65.75 16.63 -0.96
CA ASP A 349 65.82 15.19 -1.24
C ASP A 349 64.43 14.66 -1.65
N GLU A 350 64.13 14.72 -2.96
CA GLU A 350 62.97 14.06 -3.57
C GLU A 350 63.29 12.58 -3.85
N GLU A 351 62.82 11.64 -3.02
CA GLU A 351 62.90 10.20 -3.34
C GLU A 351 61.77 9.75 -4.29
N GLU A 352 62.09 9.49 -5.57
CA GLU A 352 61.18 8.76 -6.48
C GLU A 352 61.08 7.28 -6.06
N ILE A 353 59.89 6.86 -5.60
CA ILE A 353 59.60 5.44 -5.29
C ILE A 353 58.79 4.81 -6.43
N GLU A 354 59.46 4.13 -7.36
CA GLU A 354 58.79 3.33 -8.40
C GLU A 354 58.30 1.97 -7.85
N GLY A 355 56.97 1.81 -7.74
CA GLY A 355 56.33 0.56 -7.31
C GLY A 355 55.59 -0.17 -8.42
N ALA A 356 56.06 -1.38 -8.80
CA ALA A 356 55.36 -2.24 -9.74
C ALA A 356 54.35 -3.17 -9.02
N VAL A 357 53.07 -3.14 -9.42
CA VAL A 357 51.99 -3.94 -8.81
C VAL A 357 52.05 -5.40 -9.30
N TYR A 358 52.84 -6.23 -8.62
CA TYR A 358 52.90 -7.67 -8.89
C TYR A 358 51.83 -8.45 -8.13
N GLY A 359 51.00 -9.19 -8.86
CA GLY A 359 50.05 -10.15 -8.30
C GLY A 359 50.51 -11.60 -8.45
N GLU A 360 50.95 -12.23 -7.35
CA GLU A 360 50.59 -13.62 -6.98
C GLU A 360 51.15 -13.97 -5.59
N VAL A 361 50.42 -14.79 -4.81
CA VAL A 361 50.85 -15.22 -3.47
C VAL A 361 51.44 -16.62 -3.52
N ARG A 362 52.74 -16.77 -3.21
CA ARG A 362 53.34 -18.07 -2.87
C ARG A 362 54.24 -18.02 -1.63
N ARG A 363 54.23 -19.11 -0.87
CA ARG A 363 54.93 -19.27 0.42
C ARG A 363 56.36 -19.79 0.23
N SER A 364 57.30 -19.27 1.01
CA SER A 364 58.31 -20.06 1.71
C SER A 364 58.93 -19.22 2.83
N ASP A 365 58.82 -19.51 4.12
CA ASP A 365 59.20 -20.68 4.95
C ASP A 365 60.58 -20.51 5.62
N ARG A 366 60.63 -20.83 6.92
CA ARG A 366 61.83 -20.91 7.80
C ARG A 366 62.54 -19.59 8.11
N SER A 367 63.09 -19.36 9.31
CA SER A 367 63.01 -20.03 10.64
C SER A 367 63.67 -19.09 11.69
N ASN A 368 63.80 -19.37 13.00
CA ASN A 368 63.64 -20.59 13.79
C ASN A 368 63.44 -20.23 15.28
N HIS A 369 62.78 -21.07 16.08
CA HIS A 369 63.16 -21.29 17.49
C HIS A 369 62.59 -22.59 18.09
N SER A 370 63.50 -23.50 18.47
CA SER A 370 63.32 -24.70 19.30
C SER A 370 63.15 -24.36 20.79
N LEU A 371 62.59 -25.17 21.71
CA LEU A 371 62.01 -26.54 21.75
C LEU A 371 60.98 -26.55 22.95
N VAL A 372 60.35 -27.61 23.50
CA VAL A 372 60.66 -29.05 23.63
C VAL A 372 59.36 -29.92 23.51
N THR A 373 59.34 -31.12 24.10
CA THR A 373 58.24 -32.12 24.16
C THR A 373 57.60 -32.14 25.59
N ASP A 374 56.60 -32.94 25.97
CA ASP A 374 56.21 -34.30 25.51
C ASP A 374 54.80 -34.75 25.95
N GLY A 375 54.23 -35.75 25.25
CA GLY A 375 53.02 -36.53 25.59
C GLY A 375 51.64 -35.82 25.48
N GLY A 376 50.53 -36.51 25.16
CA GLY A 376 50.37 -37.90 24.71
C GLY A 376 48.89 -38.35 24.63
N ASP A 377 48.60 -39.28 23.72
CA ASP A 377 47.34 -40.04 23.53
C ASP A 377 46.04 -39.31 23.18
N ALA A 378 45.08 -40.09 22.64
CA ALA A 378 43.82 -39.63 22.06
C ALA A 378 42.65 -40.56 22.43
N ILE A 379 41.44 -39.99 22.49
CA ILE A 379 40.17 -40.71 22.53
C ILE A 379 39.13 -39.96 21.69
N ALA A 380 38.23 -40.73 21.06
CA ALA A 380 37.02 -40.23 20.44
C ALA A 380 35.83 -40.93 21.10
N GLU A 381 34.71 -40.22 21.29
CA GLU A 381 33.45 -40.82 21.73
C GLU A 381 32.30 -40.32 20.85
N ASP A 382 31.48 -41.26 20.39
CA ASP A 382 30.18 -41.00 19.76
C ASP A 382 29.15 -40.57 20.81
N TYR A 383 28.10 -39.86 20.40
CA TYR A 383 26.77 -40.03 21.03
C TYR A 383 25.68 -40.09 19.95
N MET A 384 24.74 -41.02 20.14
CA MET A 384 23.84 -41.53 19.09
C MET A 384 22.44 -40.91 19.10
N GLU A 385 21.74 -41.08 17.97
CA GLU A 385 20.29 -40.97 17.84
C GLU A 385 19.53 -41.94 18.77
N ALA A 386 18.26 -41.66 19.04
CA ALA A 386 17.38 -42.55 19.81
C ALA A 386 16.01 -42.72 19.15
N THR A 387 15.59 -43.97 18.94
CA THR A 387 14.25 -44.37 18.49
C THR A 387 13.64 -45.41 19.45
N PRO A 388 12.30 -45.46 19.61
CA PRO A 388 11.68 -46.07 20.79
C PRO A 388 11.39 -47.58 20.72
N ARG A 389 11.24 -48.17 21.91
CA ARG A 389 10.48 -49.40 22.22
C ARG A 389 9.64 -49.08 23.49
N GLY A 390 8.49 -49.68 23.77
CA GLY A 390 7.80 -50.78 23.08
C GLY A 390 7.66 -52.00 24.00
N ASP A 391 6.54 -52.08 24.74
CA ASP A 391 6.12 -53.23 25.57
C ASP A 391 4.57 -53.24 25.67
N SER A 392 3.98 -54.37 26.09
CA SER A 392 2.53 -54.62 26.11
C SER A 392 1.99 -54.97 27.51
N ASP A 393 0.67 -54.83 27.73
CA ASP A 393 -0.21 -55.99 28.02
C ASP A 393 -1.69 -55.69 28.34
N VAL A 394 -2.55 -56.63 27.93
CA VAL A 394 -3.92 -56.96 28.43
C VAL A 394 -5.10 -55.99 28.20
N MET A 395 -6.17 -56.52 27.61
CA MET A 395 -7.50 -55.94 27.44
C MET A 395 -8.51 -56.48 28.48
N PRO A 396 -9.69 -55.86 28.62
CA PRO A 396 -10.93 -56.64 28.47
C PRO A 396 -11.92 -56.06 27.42
N ASN A 397 -12.98 -56.82 27.14
CA ASN A 397 -13.80 -56.75 25.92
C ASN A 397 -14.90 -55.67 25.84
N GLU A 398 -15.30 -55.37 24.59
CA GLU A 398 -16.67 -55.15 24.04
C GLU A 398 -17.66 -54.29 24.87
N GLU A 399 -18.22 -53.17 24.37
CA GLU A 399 -19.16 -53.15 23.24
C GLU A 399 -19.26 -51.79 22.51
N ASN A 400 -19.55 -51.86 21.20
CA ASN A 400 -20.30 -50.89 20.37
C ASN A 400 -20.18 -49.37 20.67
N LEU A 401 -19.23 -48.68 20.03
CA LEU A 401 -19.38 -47.27 19.63
C LEU A 401 -18.37 -46.85 18.54
N GLU A 402 -18.49 -47.43 17.34
CA GLU A 402 -17.79 -46.93 16.15
C GLU A 402 -18.37 -45.57 15.70
N VAL A 403 -17.92 -44.50 16.36
CA VAL A 403 -18.14 -43.13 15.88
C VAL A 403 -17.29 -42.94 14.63
N ASN A 404 -17.96 -42.99 13.47
CA ASN A 404 -17.33 -42.92 12.15
C ASN A 404 -16.59 -41.57 11.95
N LEU A 405 -15.28 -41.57 12.20
CA LEU A 405 -14.41 -40.38 12.16
C LEU A 405 -14.22 -39.82 10.74
N ASP A 406 -14.44 -40.64 9.70
CA ASP A 406 -14.37 -40.21 8.29
C ASP A 406 -15.50 -39.25 7.87
N ARG A 407 -16.48 -38.97 8.74
CA ARG A 407 -17.60 -38.06 8.46
C ARG A 407 -17.36 -36.58 8.74
N LEU A 408 -16.16 -36.17 9.16
CA LEU A 408 -15.83 -34.74 9.39
C LEU A 408 -15.31 -34.00 8.15
N ASN A 409 -14.98 -34.68 7.05
CA ASN A 409 -14.45 -34.06 5.83
C ASN A 409 -15.53 -33.76 4.77
N ILE A 410 -16.50 -32.88 5.11
CA ILE A 410 -17.34 -32.19 4.12
C ILE A 410 -17.50 -30.72 4.54
N ILE A 411 -16.65 -29.84 4.01
CA ILE A 411 -16.80 -28.37 4.13
C ILE A 411 -16.79 -27.75 2.72
N GLU A 412 -17.77 -28.10 1.90
CA GLU A 412 -18.00 -27.42 0.61
C GLU A 412 -18.88 -26.17 0.79
N SER A 413 -18.31 -25.08 1.29
CA SER A 413 -18.96 -23.75 1.24
C SER A 413 -18.90 -23.14 -0.18
N LYS A 414 -19.45 -23.87 -1.16
CA LYS A 414 -19.63 -23.40 -2.54
C LYS A 414 -20.79 -22.41 -2.69
N ASP A 415 -21.79 -22.46 -1.80
CA ASP A 415 -22.86 -21.46 -1.68
C ASP A 415 -22.44 -20.31 -0.75
N VAL A 416 -21.57 -19.45 -1.29
CA VAL A 416 -21.14 -18.17 -0.71
C VAL A 416 -21.67 -17.05 -1.61
N ARG A 417 -22.45 -16.14 -1.05
CA ARG A 417 -23.08 -15.04 -1.78
C ARG A 417 -22.16 -13.82 -1.73
N ALA A 418 -21.61 -13.48 -2.90
CA ALA A 418 -20.89 -12.23 -3.10
C ALA A 418 -21.85 -11.03 -3.10
N MET A 419 -21.35 -9.89 -2.66
CA MET A 419 -21.98 -8.58 -2.74
C MET A 419 -21.17 -7.69 -3.70
N GLY A 420 -21.82 -6.69 -4.26
CA GLY A 420 -21.17 -5.58 -4.97
C GLY A 420 -21.66 -4.24 -4.45
N LEU A 421 -21.02 -3.16 -4.87
CA LEU A 421 -21.39 -1.80 -4.45
C LEU A 421 -22.35 -1.16 -5.46
N ALA A 422 -23.35 -0.47 -4.93
CA ALA A 422 -24.41 0.25 -5.61
C ALA A 422 -24.43 1.71 -5.14
N ALA A 423 -25.06 2.60 -5.91
CA ALA A 423 -25.03 4.03 -5.64
C ALA A 423 -26.04 4.45 -4.54
N GLY A 424 -25.52 5.04 -3.46
CA GLY A 424 -26.29 5.54 -2.32
C GLY A 424 -26.75 7.00 -2.47
N GLY A 425 -27.07 7.64 -1.35
CA GLY A 425 -27.39 9.07 -1.28
C GLY A 425 -26.21 9.96 -1.72
N LYS A 426 -26.50 11.21 -2.06
CA LYS A 426 -25.49 12.17 -2.54
C LYS A 426 -24.75 12.83 -1.37
N LEU A 427 -23.44 12.95 -1.49
CA LEU A 427 -22.54 13.54 -0.50
C LEU A 427 -21.74 14.68 -1.13
N ILE A 428 -21.41 15.70 -0.34
CA ILE A 428 -20.43 16.74 -0.72
C ILE A 428 -19.04 16.16 -0.49
N GLN A 429 -18.31 15.86 -1.58
CA GLN A 429 -16.93 15.42 -1.53
C GLN A 429 -16.20 15.87 -2.79
N ASP A 430 -15.04 16.49 -2.61
CA ASP A 430 -14.09 16.75 -3.68
C ASP A 430 -13.20 15.53 -3.93
N ILE A 431 -12.91 15.33 -5.21
CA ILE A 431 -11.79 14.53 -5.70
C ILE A 431 -10.82 15.51 -6.34
N TYR A 432 -9.56 15.47 -5.91
CA TYR A 432 -8.55 16.41 -6.39
C TYR A 432 -7.91 15.96 -7.71
N LYS A 433 -7.57 16.95 -8.54
CA LYS A 433 -6.75 16.78 -9.74
C LYS A 433 -5.31 16.44 -9.34
N ASP A 434 -4.65 15.63 -10.17
CA ASP A 434 -3.21 15.42 -10.06
C ASP A 434 -2.45 16.58 -10.72
N ASP A 435 -1.74 17.36 -9.89
CA ASP A 435 -0.86 18.44 -10.34
C ASP A 435 0.58 17.93 -10.64
N ASN A 436 0.86 16.63 -10.44
CA ASN A 436 2.18 16.03 -10.66
C ASN A 436 2.39 15.59 -12.12
N PRO A 437 3.63 15.60 -12.64
CA PRO A 437 3.91 15.08 -13.97
C PRO A 437 3.83 13.55 -13.99
N ALA A 438 3.06 12.98 -14.92
CA ALA A 438 2.76 11.55 -14.98
C ALA A 438 3.99 10.60 -15.08
N THR A 439 5.19 11.14 -15.36
CA THR A 439 6.46 10.40 -15.32
C THR A 439 6.86 9.95 -13.91
N ILE A 440 6.34 10.56 -12.83
CA ILE A 440 6.66 10.12 -11.45
C ILE A 440 5.93 8.84 -11.03
N TRP A 441 4.97 8.32 -11.81
CA TRP A 441 4.17 7.17 -11.40
C TRP A 441 4.75 5.85 -11.94
N ASN A 442 5.19 4.97 -11.03
CA ASN A 442 5.83 3.70 -11.38
C ASN A 442 4.80 2.63 -11.75
N HIS A 443 4.22 2.76 -12.94
CA HIS A 443 3.20 1.82 -13.45
C HIS A 443 3.70 0.36 -13.58
N ALA A 444 5.02 0.09 -13.59
CA ALA A 444 5.55 -1.27 -13.57
C ALA A 444 5.48 -1.93 -12.17
N ALA A 445 5.59 -1.14 -11.11
CA ALA A 445 5.39 -1.58 -9.73
C ALA A 445 3.90 -1.70 -9.34
N ALA A 446 2.96 -1.19 -10.15
CA ALA A 446 1.54 -1.17 -9.83
C ALA A 446 0.98 -2.56 -9.49
N ARG A 447 0.24 -2.70 -8.37
CA ARG A 447 -0.40 -3.96 -7.94
C ARG A 447 -1.85 -3.75 -7.52
N ILE A 448 -2.67 -4.78 -7.73
CA ILE A 448 -4.10 -4.75 -7.46
C ILE A 448 -4.41 -5.54 -6.19
N LEU A 449 -4.88 -4.85 -5.16
CA LEU A 449 -5.50 -5.46 -3.98
C LEU A 449 -6.96 -5.81 -4.33
N HIS A 450 -7.24 -7.11 -4.45
CA HIS A 450 -8.62 -7.61 -4.55
C HIS A 450 -9.30 -7.61 -3.18
N VAL A 451 -10.52 -7.06 -3.12
CA VAL A 451 -11.29 -6.91 -1.89
C VAL A 451 -12.72 -7.44 -2.11
N HIS A 452 -13.02 -8.60 -1.55
CA HIS A 452 -14.29 -9.29 -1.78
C HIS A 452 -15.28 -8.98 -0.66
N ILE A 453 -16.51 -8.63 -1.01
CA ILE A 453 -17.56 -8.37 -0.03
C ILE A 453 -18.50 -9.57 0.01
N LEU A 454 -18.69 -10.16 1.19
CA LEU A 454 -19.59 -11.31 1.38
C LEU A 454 -20.87 -10.89 2.11
N ASP A 455 -21.98 -11.60 1.82
CA ASP A 455 -23.14 -11.52 2.69
C ASP A 455 -22.78 -12.08 4.09
N PRO A 456 -23.32 -11.53 5.20
CA PRO A 456 -22.82 -11.86 6.52
C PRO A 456 -23.08 -13.32 6.94
N VAL A 457 -24.13 -13.98 6.41
CA VAL A 457 -24.36 -15.41 6.64
C VAL A 457 -23.33 -16.25 5.89
N SER A 458 -22.94 -15.86 4.68
CA SER A 458 -21.83 -16.51 3.97
C SER A 458 -20.49 -16.25 4.64
N CYS A 459 -20.26 -15.06 5.18
CA CYS A 459 -19.05 -14.75 5.94
C CYS A 459 -18.97 -15.60 7.22
N GLU A 460 -20.05 -15.69 8.02
CA GLU A 460 -20.08 -16.52 9.24
C GLU A 460 -19.86 -18.01 8.95
N LYS A 461 -20.42 -18.54 7.84
CA LYS A 461 -20.11 -19.91 7.36
C LYS A 461 -18.62 -20.11 7.07
N VAL A 462 -17.96 -19.10 6.49
CA VAL A 462 -16.54 -19.18 6.08
C VAL A 462 -15.59 -18.95 7.27
N THR A 463 -15.86 -17.98 8.14
CA THR A 463 -14.94 -17.56 9.21
C THR A 463 -15.26 -18.17 10.58
N HIS A 464 -16.51 -18.55 10.82
CA HIS A 464 -17.08 -18.85 12.14
C HIS A 464 -17.04 -17.68 13.12
N VAL A 465 -16.85 -16.45 12.62
CA VAL A 465 -16.97 -15.20 13.35
C VAL A 465 -18.32 -14.56 13.03
N VAL A 466 -19.15 -14.35 14.05
CA VAL A 466 -20.46 -13.70 13.91
C VAL A 466 -20.26 -12.22 13.55
N PRO A 467 -20.74 -11.72 12.39
CA PRO A 467 -20.52 -10.33 11.98
C PRO A 467 -21.24 -9.32 12.87
N LYS A 468 -20.63 -8.15 13.06
CA LYS A 468 -21.22 -7.01 13.79
C LYS A 468 -22.61 -6.67 13.21
N PRO A 469 -23.66 -6.44 14.03
CA PRO A 469 -25.01 -6.09 13.54
C PRO A 469 -25.02 -4.84 12.64
N PRO A 470 -26.01 -4.67 11.74
CA PRO A 470 -26.02 -3.59 10.74
C PRO A 470 -25.84 -2.18 11.32
N ALA A 471 -25.20 -1.31 10.56
CA ALA A 471 -25.03 0.11 10.89
C ALA A 471 -26.36 0.79 11.28
N THR A 472 -26.31 1.74 12.22
CA THR A 472 -27.51 2.50 12.62
C THR A 472 -27.99 3.42 11.49
N ASP A 473 -29.30 3.71 11.45
CA ASP A 473 -29.83 4.76 10.59
C ASP A 473 -29.31 6.15 11.02
N VAL A 474 -29.35 7.10 10.09
CA VAL A 474 -28.99 8.53 10.29
C VAL A 474 -29.71 9.13 11.51
N LYS A 475 -30.93 8.67 11.80
CA LYS A 475 -31.71 9.12 12.96
C LYS A 475 -31.11 8.62 14.28
N GLY A 476 -30.79 7.32 14.39
CA GLY A 476 -30.10 6.76 15.55
C GLY A 476 -28.70 7.32 15.71
N TYR A 477 -27.97 7.51 14.61
CA TYR A 477 -26.64 8.14 14.57
C TYR A 477 -26.67 9.54 15.20
N THR A 478 -27.52 10.44 14.67
CA THR A 478 -27.62 11.81 15.19
C THR A 478 -28.20 11.83 16.61
N GLY A 479 -29.14 10.92 16.92
CA GLY A 479 -29.70 10.76 18.27
C GLY A 479 -28.67 10.31 19.32
N ALA A 480 -27.60 9.64 18.90
CA ALA A 480 -26.46 9.26 19.73
C ALA A 480 -25.33 10.33 19.77
N GLY A 481 -25.53 11.50 19.15
CA GLY A 481 -24.51 12.54 19.05
C GLY A 481 -23.49 12.35 17.92
N GLY A 482 -23.81 11.51 16.93
CA GLY A 482 -23.00 11.31 15.72
C GLY A 482 -22.73 12.61 14.96
N GLN A 483 -21.54 12.68 14.34
CA GLN A 483 -20.95 13.91 13.81
C GLN A 483 -21.00 13.94 12.28
N PHE A 484 -21.14 15.13 11.71
CA PHE A 484 -21.09 15.36 10.27
C PHE A 484 -20.01 16.38 9.96
N PHE A 485 -19.18 16.09 8.95
CA PHE A 485 -18.00 16.85 8.61
C PHE A 485 -18.18 17.63 7.31
N VAL A 486 -17.56 18.81 7.27
CA VAL A 486 -17.42 19.66 6.08
C VAL A 486 -15.98 19.58 5.63
N VAL A 487 -15.76 19.45 4.32
CA VAL A 487 -14.45 19.55 3.69
C VAL A 487 -14.26 20.98 3.22
N GLU A 488 -13.03 21.50 3.29
CA GLU A 488 -12.68 22.77 2.68
C GLU A 488 -12.65 22.61 1.15
N GLU A 489 -13.57 23.26 0.43
CA GLU A 489 -13.73 23.07 -1.02
C GLU A 489 -12.52 23.61 -1.80
N LYS A 490 -11.65 22.72 -2.32
CA LYS A 490 -10.58 23.09 -3.26
C LYS A 490 -11.16 23.25 -4.67
N THR A 491 -12.01 24.26 -4.89
CA THR A 491 -12.82 24.41 -6.13
C THR A 491 -12.01 24.40 -7.42
N ASP A 492 -10.77 24.86 -7.37
CA ASP A 492 -9.93 25.09 -8.54
C ASP A 492 -9.08 23.84 -8.88
N ALA A 493 -8.75 23.03 -7.86
CA ALA A 493 -8.12 21.71 -7.98
C ALA A 493 -9.15 20.56 -8.07
N ARG A 494 -10.44 20.88 -8.26
CA ARG A 494 -11.54 19.90 -8.31
C ARG A 494 -11.56 19.17 -9.65
N LEU A 495 -11.63 17.83 -9.60
CA LEU A 495 -11.80 17.00 -10.79
C LEU A 495 -13.24 17.08 -11.33
N ASP A 496 -13.36 16.86 -12.64
CA ASP A 496 -14.64 16.82 -13.35
C ASP A 496 -15.39 15.48 -13.14
N LYS A 497 -16.59 15.34 -13.72
CA LYS A 497 -17.46 14.18 -13.46
C LYS A 497 -17.04 12.92 -14.25
N GLY A 498 -17.29 11.74 -13.69
CA GLY A 498 -17.26 10.48 -14.45
C GLY A 498 -18.54 10.20 -15.24
N ASP A 499 -18.51 9.21 -16.13
CA ASP A 499 -19.70 8.70 -16.81
C ASP A 499 -20.57 7.84 -15.87
N PHE A 500 -21.39 8.53 -15.08
CA PHE A 500 -22.39 7.92 -14.20
C PHE A 500 -23.83 8.42 -14.47
N ASP A 501 -24.07 9.13 -15.57
CA ASP A 501 -25.40 9.72 -15.89
C ASP A 501 -26.52 8.68 -15.99
N ASN A 502 -26.16 7.43 -16.33
CA ASN A 502 -27.09 6.30 -16.43
C ASN A 502 -27.25 5.50 -15.11
N VAL A 503 -26.46 5.77 -14.08
CA VAL A 503 -26.44 5.01 -12.83
C VAL A 503 -27.49 5.54 -11.85
N LYS A 504 -28.49 4.70 -11.57
CA LYS A 504 -29.56 4.94 -10.60
C LYS A 504 -29.10 4.59 -9.19
N SER A 505 -29.61 5.31 -8.21
CA SER A 505 -29.43 4.97 -6.80
C SER A 505 -30.18 3.70 -6.41
N VAL A 506 -29.84 3.13 -5.26
CA VAL A 506 -30.61 2.02 -4.68
C VAL A 506 -32.08 2.40 -4.46
N SER A 507 -32.38 3.62 -3.98
CA SER A 507 -33.77 4.06 -3.77
C SER A 507 -34.53 4.25 -5.10
N GLN A 508 -33.88 4.76 -6.15
CA GLN A 508 -34.46 4.85 -7.51
C GLN A 508 -34.70 3.46 -8.13
N MET A 509 -33.83 2.48 -7.85
CA MET A 509 -33.99 1.10 -8.28
C MET A 509 -35.13 0.40 -7.53
N ASP A 510 -35.26 0.65 -6.22
CA ASP A 510 -36.39 0.16 -5.42
C ASP A 510 -37.75 0.68 -5.93
N GLN A 511 -37.83 1.95 -6.36
CA GLN A 511 -39.04 2.51 -7.00
C GLN A 511 -39.40 1.80 -8.31
N HIS A 512 -38.39 1.38 -9.09
CA HIS A 512 -38.59 0.72 -10.38
C HIS A 512 -38.94 -0.77 -10.25
N ILE A 513 -38.36 -1.47 -9.26
CA ILE A 513 -38.63 -2.89 -8.97
C ILE A 513 -39.95 -3.07 -8.21
N GLY A 514 -40.36 -2.07 -7.43
CA GLY A 514 -41.55 -2.10 -6.61
C GLY A 514 -41.32 -2.73 -5.23
N ILE A 515 -42.19 -2.39 -4.29
CA ILE A 515 -42.10 -2.82 -2.89
C ILE A 515 -43.02 -4.01 -2.67
N SER A 516 -42.47 -5.09 -2.13
CA SER A 516 -43.21 -6.32 -1.83
C SER A 516 -43.96 -6.22 -0.51
N THR A 517 -45.13 -6.85 -0.46
CA THR A 517 -45.91 -7.16 0.75
C THR A 517 -45.96 -8.66 1.04
N GLU A 518 -45.38 -9.49 0.16
CA GLU A 518 -45.45 -10.96 0.26
C GLU A 518 -44.76 -11.51 1.52
N PRO A 519 -45.22 -12.64 2.09
CA PRO A 519 -44.69 -13.17 3.35
C PRO A 519 -43.23 -13.66 3.23
N GLU A 520 -42.84 -14.19 2.07
CA GLU A 520 -41.51 -14.75 1.80
C GLU A 520 -40.38 -13.68 1.84
N PHE A 521 -39.12 -14.12 1.92
CA PHE A 521 -37.93 -13.26 1.85
C PHE A 521 -37.24 -13.40 0.48
N ASP A 522 -37.42 -12.40 -0.38
CA ASP A 522 -36.68 -12.23 -1.63
C ASP A 522 -35.65 -11.11 -1.45
N PRO A 523 -34.33 -11.40 -1.33
CA PRO A 523 -33.29 -10.38 -1.19
C PRO A 523 -33.24 -9.37 -2.35
N LYS A 524 -33.84 -9.67 -3.50
CA LYS A 524 -33.86 -8.79 -4.67
C LYS A 524 -35.03 -7.80 -4.65
N LYS A 525 -35.99 -7.95 -3.73
CA LYS A 525 -37.16 -7.06 -3.64
C LYS A 525 -37.25 -6.39 -2.26
N PRO A 526 -37.30 -5.05 -2.18
CA PRO A 526 -37.54 -4.36 -0.92
C PRO A 526 -38.92 -4.73 -0.37
N LYS A 527 -39.04 -5.07 0.92
CA LYS A 527 -40.32 -5.39 1.58
C LYS A 527 -40.73 -4.30 2.57
N MET A 528 -42.00 -3.93 2.58
CA MET A 528 -42.53 -2.92 3.52
C MET A 528 -42.72 -3.48 4.94
N CYS A 529 -42.31 -2.72 5.96
CA CYS A 529 -42.53 -3.07 7.37
C CYS A 529 -44.00 -2.85 7.77
N VAL A 530 -44.73 -3.96 7.95
CA VAL A 530 -46.17 -4.01 8.30
C VAL A 530 -46.54 -3.39 9.66
N VAL A 531 -45.56 -2.96 10.47
CA VAL A 531 -45.79 -2.32 11.78
C VAL A 531 -45.70 -0.79 11.72
N CYS A 532 -45.11 -0.21 10.67
CA CYS A 532 -45.03 1.25 10.53
C CYS A 532 -45.31 1.83 9.15
N GLU A 533 -45.33 1.01 8.09
CA GLU A 533 -45.66 1.44 6.70
C GLU A 533 -44.80 2.61 6.17
N LEU A 534 -43.65 2.87 6.82
CA LEU A 534 -42.74 4.00 6.58
C LEU A 534 -41.28 3.56 6.38
N ARG A 535 -40.99 2.26 6.58
CA ARG A 535 -39.66 1.68 6.44
C ARG A 535 -39.71 0.37 5.67
N LEU A 536 -38.60 0.06 5.02
CA LEU A 536 -38.34 -1.28 4.53
C LEU A 536 -37.94 -2.19 5.69
N CYS A 537 -38.22 -3.48 5.56
CA CYS A 537 -37.72 -4.47 6.51
C CYS A 537 -36.21 -4.64 6.37
N ASP A 538 -35.55 -4.80 7.50
CA ASP A 538 -34.09 -4.86 7.64
C ASP A 538 -33.62 -5.98 8.60
N CYS A 539 -34.58 -6.66 9.26
CA CYS A 539 -34.38 -7.68 10.27
C CYS A 539 -35.41 -8.82 10.10
N ILE A 540 -34.98 -10.06 10.36
CA ILE A 540 -35.80 -11.28 10.40
C ILE A 540 -35.92 -11.78 11.85
N ILE A 541 -37.14 -12.08 12.28
CA ILE A 541 -37.46 -12.64 13.59
C ILE A 541 -37.47 -14.17 13.51
N ARG A 542 -36.58 -14.85 14.24
CA ARG A 542 -36.57 -16.32 14.34
C ARG A 542 -37.39 -16.81 15.54
N PRO A 543 -38.05 -17.98 15.44
CA PRO A 543 -38.04 -18.95 14.34
C PRO A 543 -39.14 -18.74 13.28
N CYS A 544 -39.93 -17.67 13.37
CA CYS A 544 -41.13 -17.47 12.54
C CYS A 544 -40.89 -16.80 11.17
N ASP A 545 -39.66 -16.40 10.88
CA ASP A 545 -39.16 -15.75 9.67
C ASP A 545 -39.88 -14.47 9.18
N HIS A 546 -40.75 -13.90 10.03
CA HIS A 546 -41.35 -12.59 9.80
C HIS A 546 -40.31 -11.47 9.79
N GLN A 547 -40.42 -10.61 8.78
CA GLN A 547 -39.51 -9.51 8.50
C GLN A 547 -40.11 -8.19 9.00
N LEU A 548 -39.34 -7.39 9.72
CA LEU A 548 -39.69 -6.04 10.19
C LEU A 548 -38.51 -5.08 10.03
N CYS A 549 -38.73 -3.80 10.35
CA CYS A 549 -37.65 -2.84 10.52
C CYS A 549 -37.15 -2.78 11.98
N ASN A 550 -35.86 -2.53 12.15
CA ASN A 550 -35.10 -2.55 13.41
C ASN A 550 -35.65 -1.50 14.40
N VAL A 551 -36.13 -0.37 13.87
CA VAL A 551 -36.76 0.70 14.67
C VAL A 551 -38.12 0.27 15.25
N CYS A 552 -38.87 -0.61 14.57
CA CYS A 552 -40.08 -1.21 15.14
C CYS A 552 -39.74 -2.31 16.15
N ILE A 553 -38.76 -3.17 15.84
CA ILE A 553 -38.27 -4.22 16.74
C ILE A 553 -37.82 -3.62 18.08
N LYS A 554 -36.87 -2.67 18.06
CA LYS A 554 -36.36 -2.01 19.26
C LYS A 554 -37.44 -1.33 20.08
N ARG A 555 -38.46 -0.74 19.45
CA ARG A 555 -39.61 -0.15 20.15
C ARG A 555 -40.46 -1.23 20.84
N ILE A 556 -40.78 -2.32 20.17
CA ILE A 556 -41.58 -3.42 20.74
C ILE A 556 -40.84 -4.06 21.92
N GLU A 557 -39.53 -4.30 21.75
CA GLU A 557 -38.65 -4.81 22.79
C GLU A 557 -38.56 -3.86 23.99
N GLN A 558 -38.34 -2.56 23.77
CA GLN A 558 -38.36 -1.53 24.83
C GLN A 558 -39.68 -1.50 25.59
N ASN A 559 -40.82 -1.41 24.88
CA ASN A 559 -42.14 -1.41 25.51
C ASN A 559 -42.38 -2.69 26.35
N SER A 560 -41.90 -3.86 25.90
CA SER A 560 -42.05 -5.12 26.65
C SER A 560 -41.23 -5.20 27.94
N ASN A 561 -40.24 -4.31 28.10
CA ASN A 561 -39.37 -4.25 29.28
C ASN A 561 -39.89 -3.28 30.36
N GLU A 562 -40.74 -2.30 30.03
CA GLU A 562 -41.30 -1.37 31.02
C GLU A 562 -42.28 -2.06 32.00
N ASP A 563 -42.99 -3.11 31.55
CA ASP A 563 -44.15 -3.66 32.27
C ASP A 563 -43.85 -4.54 33.49
N SER A 564 -42.62 -5.06 33.71
CA SER A 564 -42.21 -5.59 35.05
C SER A 564 -40.74 -6.04 35.19
N ALA A 565 -40.21 -5.93 36.40
CA ALA A 565 -38.80 -6.18 36.74
C ALA A 565 -38.45 -7.69 36.90
N SER A 566 -38.04 -8.35 35.80
CA SER A 566 -37.40 -9.69 35.87
C SER A 566 -36.45 -9.89 34.69
N ALA A 567 -35.22 -10.37 34.96
CA ALA A 567 -34.04 -10.15 34.09
C ALA A 567 -33.95 -10.95 32.77
N HIS A 568 -34.94 -11.80 32.45
CA HIS A 568 -35.05 -12.43 31.14
C HIS A 568 -36.50 -12.39 30.66
N ARG A 569 -36.75 -11.69 29.55
CA ARG A 569 -38.07 -11.55 28.94
C ARG A 569 -37.98 -11.73 27.43
N GLN A 570 -38.74 -12.68 26.91
CA GLN A 570 -38.91 -12.89 25.48
C GLN A 570 -40.16 -12.13 25.03
N TRP A 571 -39.98 -11.15 24.16
CA TRP A 571 -41.09 -10.52 23.46
C TRP A 571 -41.61 -11.45 22.35
N ARG A 572 -42.73 -11.06 21.73
CA ARG A 572 -43.45 -11.86 20.74
C ARG A 572 -43.49 -11.16 19.39
N CYS A 573 -43.42 -11.95 18.31
CA CYS A 573 -43.52 -11.44 16.95
C CYS A 573 -44.90 -10.76 16.75
N PRO A 574 -44.97 -9.47 16.39
CA PRO A 574 -46.24 -8.76 16.24
C PRO A 574 -47.09 -9.27 15.06
N THR A 575 -46.53 -10.09 14.17
CA THR A 575 -47.22 -10.64 13.00
C THR A 575 -47.89 -12.01 13.27
N CYS A 576 -47.41 -12.78 14.25
CA CYS A 576 -47.88 -14.16 14.49
C CYS A 576 -47.89 -14.61 15.96
N ASP A 577 -47.69 -13.69 16.91
CA ASP A 577 -47.57 -13.91 18.37
C ASP A 577 -46.50 -14.93 18.83
N SER A 578 -45.71 -15.48 17.91
CA SER A 578 -44.69 -16.47 18.21
C SER A 578 -43.57 -15.86 19.06
N MET A 579 -43.09 -16.64 20.04
CA MET A 579 -41.98 -16.27 20.92
C MET A 579 -40.70 -16.03 20.10
N VAL A 580 -40.05 -14.89 20.33
CA VAL A 580 -38.79 -14.57 19.64
C VAL A 580 -37.63 -15.32 20.30
N SER A 581 -36.82 -16.00 19.49
CA SER A 581 -35.57 -16.62 19.93
C SER A 581 -34.37 -15.71 19.70
N HIS A 582 -34.30 -15.08 18.52
CA HIS A 582 -33.37 -13.99 18.20
C HIS A 582 -33.89 -13.16 17.02
N VAL A 583 -33.26 -12.00 16.81
CA VAL A 583 -33.41 -11.19 15.60
C VAL A 583 -32.10 -11.22 14.85
N ALA A 584 -32.15 -11.66 13.59
CA ALA A 584 -31.04 -11.48 12.66
C ALA A 584 -31.27 -10.17 11.90
N GLY A 585 -30.28 -9.28 11.87
CA GLY A 585 -30.23 -8.27 10.82
C GLY A 585 -30.11 -8.93 9.44
N PHE A 586 -30.49 -8.21 8.40
CA PHE A 586 -30.07 -8.51 7.03
C PHE A 586 -29.72 -7.24 6.24
N SER A 587 -30.22 -6.07 6.65
CA SER A 587 -29.83 -4.78 6.07
C SER A 587 -29.61 -3.66 7.09
N ALA A 588 -29.00 -2.56 6.66
CA ALA A 588 -29.10 -1.30 7.40
C ALA A 588 -30.56 -0.79 7.40
N PRO A 589 -31.01 -0.04 8.43
CA PRO A 589 -32.40 0.44 8.51
C PRO A 589 -32.66 1.60 7.56
N MET A 590 -33.78 1.57 6.84
CA MET A 590 -34.12 2.57 5.83
C MET A 590 -35.61 2.91 5.80
N ASN A 591 -35.95 4.11 5.30
CA ASN A 591 -37.32 4.48 4.97
C ASN A 591 -37.80 3.82 3.65
N LEU A 592 -39.08 3.98 3.29
CA LEU A 592 -39.53 3.65 1.93
C LEU A 592 -38.90 4.62 0.91
N PRO A 593 -38.67 4.18 -0.34
CA PRO A 593 -38.08 5.03 -1.38
C PRO A 593 -38.88 6.31 -1.65
N GLY A 594 -38.25 7.48 -1.52
CA GLY A 594 -38.91 8.78 -1.63
C GLY A 594 -39.52 9.29 -0.31
N GLU A 595 -39.81 8.42 0.66
CA GLU A 595 -40.16 8.77 2.04
C GLU A 595 -38.90 8.99 2.91
N GLU A 596 -37.83 9.51 2.30
CA GLU A 596 -36.51 9.72 2.90
C GLU A 596 -36.23 11.12 3.54
N PRO A 597 -37.19 12.05 3.79
CA PRO A 597 -36.87 13.44 4.15
C PRO A 597 -36.42 13.61 5.62
N LEU A 598 -35.17 13.24 5.90
CA LEU A 598 -34.50 13.43 7.18
C LEU A 598 -34.14 14.91 7.41
N ARG A 599 -35.14 15.72 7.79
CA ARG A 599 -34.95 17.06 8.37
C ARG A 599 -34.42 16.97 9.81
N VAL A 600 -33.24 16.38 9.98
CA VAL A 600 -32.53 16.35 11.27
C VAL A 600 -31.65 17.60 11.37
N LYS A 601 -31.70 18.30 12.50
CA LYS A 601 -30.69 19.32 12.84
C LYS A 601 -29.42 18.61 13.30
N VAL A 602 -28.60 18.20 12.34
CA VAL A 602 -27.30 17.57 12.59
C VAL A 602 -26.31 18.60 13.18
N PRO A 603 -25.53 18.25 14.21
CA PRO A 603 -24.38 19.04 14.61
C PRO A 603 -23.29 18.86 13.54
N VAL A 604 -23.09 19.89 12.73
CA VAL A 604 -22.04 19.92 11.71
C VAL A 604 -20.74 20.38 12.37
N ASN A 605 -19.80 19.47 12.50
CA ASN A 605 -18.48 19.74 13.07
C ASN A 605 -17.54 20.16 11.94
N VAL A 606 -17.27 21.46 11.85
CA VAL A 606 -16.15 21.99 11.07
C VAL A 606 -14.89 21.73 11.88
N LEU A 607 -14.34 20.51 11.74
CA LEU A 607 -13.05 20.19 12.36
C LEU A 607 -11.95 20.99 11.66
N LYS A 608 -11.07 21.60 12.46
CA LYS A 608 -9.70 21.89 12.02
C LYS A 608 -8.91 20.62 12.27
N ILE A 609 -8.27 20.06 11.25
CA ILE A 609 -7.70 18.70 11.34
C ILE A 609 -6.18 18.76 11.14
N GLU A 610 -5.48 17.86 11.84
CA GLU A 610 -4.05 17.61 11.67
C GLU A 610 -3.76 16.80 10.38
N ASP A 611 -4.72 16.71 9.46
CA ASP A 611 -4.61 16.26 8.06
C ASP A 611 -4.51 17.41 7.04
N GLY A 612 -4.59 18.67 7.49
CA GLY A 612 -4.42 19.85 6.65
C GLY A 612 -5.64 20.78 6.52
N ARG A 613 -6.84 20.36 6.94
CA ARG A 613 -8.08 21.19 6.81
C ARG A 613 -8.10 22.42 7.73
N VAL A 614 -8.36 23.60 7.16
CA VAL A 614 -8.17 24.93 7.79
C VAL A 614 -9.50 25.50 8.35
N ARG A 615 -9.44 26.65 9.04
CA ARG A 615 -10.60 27.30 9.69
C ARG A 615 -11.40 28.16 8.71
N PHE A 616 -12.72 28.00 8.75
CA PHE A 616 -13.66 28.88 8.08
C PHE A 616 -13.84 30.21 8.82
N GLU A 617 -13.48 31.34 8.18
CA GLU A 617 -13.76 32.68 8.71
C GLU A 617 -15.00 33.32 8.05
N SER A 618 -16.05 33.48 8.86
CA SER A 618 -17.30 34.23 8.60
C SER A 618 -18.33 33.62 7.64
N VAL A 619 -19.61 33.81 7.99
CA VAL A 619 -20.75 33.16 7.32
C VAL A 619 -21.13 33.88 6.02
N GLN A 620 -20.68 33.36 4.88
CA GLN A 620 -21.37 33.59 3.60
C GLN A 620 -21.10 32.52 2.54
N LYS A 621 -22.16 32.10 1.84
CA LYS A 621 -22.17 31.27 0.61
C LYS A 621 -21.63 29.83 0.70
N THR A 622 -22.14 29.03 1.63
CA THR A 622 -22.32 27.60 1.30
C THR A 622 -23.42 27.44 0.24
N ARG A 623 -23.29 26.44 -0.64
CA ARG A 623 -24.34 26.04 -1.60
C ARG A 623 -25.61 25.57 -0.86
N ILE A 624 -26.77 25.86 -1.47
CA ILE A 624 -28.06 25.18 -1.25
C ILE A 624 -28.49 24.61 -2.61
#